data_AF-A0A948ZE18-F1
#
_entry.id   AF-A0A948ZE18-F1
#
_cell.length_a   1.000
_cell.length_b   1.000
_cell.length_c   1.000
_cell.angle_alpha   90.00
_cell.angle_beta   90.00
_cell.angle_gamma   90.00
#
_symmetry.space_group_name_H-M   'P 1'
#
loop_
_entity.id
_entity.type
_entity.pdbx_description
1 polymer ?
#
loop_
_entity_poly.entity_id
_entity_poly.type
_entity_poly.pdbx_seq_one_letter_code
_entity_poly.pdbx_strand_id
1 'polypeptide(L)' 'MSPIETKRTSCEVYSRITGYLRPIQQWNDGKQAEYFNRKTFKIDQK' A
#
# COMPACT_ATOMS: atom_id res chain seq x y z
N MET A 1 13.25 31.74 16.80
CA MET A 1 12.74 30.35 16.90
C MET A 1 13.34 29.56 15.76
N SER A 2 14.25 28.63 16.04
CA SER A 2 14.79 27.73 15.01
C SER A 2 13.67 26.78 14.54
N PRO A 3 13.58 26.48 13.24
CA PRO A 3 12.60 25.52 12.76
C PRO A 3 13.04 24.14 13.25
N ILE A 4 12.19 23.51 14.06
CA ILE A 4 12.31 22.12 14.48
C ILE A 4 12.50 21.28 13.22
N GLU A 5 13.71 20.76 13.02
CA GLU A 5 14.03 19.86 11.91
C GLU A 5 13.16 18.61 12.08
N THR A 6 12.02 18.61 11.41
CA THR A 6 10.95 17.64 11.66
C THR A 6 11.34 16.35 10.95
N LYS A 7 12.14 15.50 11.62
CA LYS A 7 12.52 14.18 11.13
C LYS A 7 11.26 13.31 11.02
N ARG A 8 10.67 13.25 9.83
CA ARG A 8 9.48 12.42 9.56
C ARG A 8 9.90 10.96 9.42
N THR A 9 9.18 10.07 10.09
CA THR A 9 9.33 8.62 9.91
C THR A 9 8.49 8.18 8.72
N SER A 10 9.03 7.30 7.88
CA SER A 10 8.28 6.71 6.77
C SER A 10 7.19 5.77 7.30
N CYS A 11 5.96 5.94 6.82
CA CYS A 11 4.88 5.01 7.13
C CYS A 11 5.05 3.71 6.35
N GLU A 12 5.00 2.58 7.03
CA GLU A 12 4.92 1.28 6.38
C GLU A 12 3.48 1.01 5.91
N VAL A 13 3.33 0.72 4.61
CA VAL A 13 2.02 0.44 4.02
C VAL A 13 1.88 -1.06 3.83
N TYR A 14 0.80 -1.62 4.37
CA TYR A 14 0.47 -3.05 4.28
C TYR A 14 -0.73 -3.27 3.38
N SER A 15 -0.72 -4.37 2.64
CA SER A 15 -1.83 -4.77 1.78
C SER A 15 -2.06 -6.28 1.81
N ARG A 16 -3.31 -6.70 1.58
CA ARG A 16 -3.74 -8.11 1.62
C ARG A 16 -3.48 -8.79 0.28
N ILE A 17 -2.66 -9.85 0.29
CA ILE A 17 -2.30 -10.60 -0.93
C ILE A 17 -3.14 -11.87 -1.07
N THR A 18 -2.78 -12.97 -0.41
CA THR A 18 -3.43 -14.30 -0.46
C THR A 18 -3.88 -14.75 0.93
N GLY A 19 -4.65 -13.89 1.61
CA GLY A 19 -5.22 -14.21 2.92
C GLY A 19 -4.56 -13.57 4.14
N TYR A 20 -3.37 -12.98 3.99
CA TYR A 20 -2.68 -12.24 5.06
C TYR A 20 -2.16 -10.87 4.58
N LEU A 21 -1.79 -10.00 5.53
CA LEU A 21 -1.21 -8.67 5.29
C LEU A 21 0.31 -8.77 5.13
N ARG A 22 0.85 -8.16 4.08
CA ARG A 22 2.29 -8.07 3.81
C ARG A 22 2.67 -6.61 3.51
N PRO A 23 3.84 -6.12 3.96
CA PRO A 23 4.30 -4.78 3.60
C PRO A 23 4.50 -4.69 2.09
N ILE A 24 4.01 -3.61 1.48
CA ILE A 24 4.04 -3.39 0.03
C ILE A 24 5.47 -3.24 -0.47
N GLN A 25 6.36 -2.69 0.36
CA GLN A 25 7.79 -2.53 0.05
C GLN A 25 8.51 -3.86 -0.25
N GLN A 26 7.95 -5.00 0.17
CA GLN A 26 8.54 -6.32 -0.08
C GLN A 26 7.92 -7.07 -1.26
N TRP A 27 7.05 -6.42 -2.05
CA TRP A 27 6.42 -7.07 -3.19
C TRP A 27 7.40 -7.23 -4.36
N ASN A 28 7.45 -8.44 -4.92
CA ASN A 28 8.16 -8.67 -6.18
C ASN A 28 7.33 -8.16 -7.37
N ASP A 29 7.96 -8.04 -8.53
CA ASP A 29 7.36 -7.49 -9.74
C ASP A 29 6.08 -8.24 -10.17
N GLY A 30 6.09 -9.57 -10.03
CA GLY A 30 4.92 -10.40 -10.33
C GLY A 30 3.72 -10.08 -9.44
N LYS A 31 3.91 -9.87 -8.13
CA LYS A 31 2.81 -9.50 -7.22
C LYS A 31 2.31 -8.08 -7.44
N GLN A 32 3.18 -7.16 -7.83
CA GLN A 32 2.78 -5.83 -8.24
C GLN A 32 1.89 -5.92 -9.50
N ALA A 33 2.32 -6.65 -10.54
CA ALA A 33 1.53 -6.86 -11.75
C ALA A 33 0.18 -7.55 -11.48
N GLU A 34 0.17 -8.61 -10.65
CA GLU A 34 -1.08 -9.25 -10.20
C GLU A 34 -2.02 -8.26 -9.53
N TYR A 35 -1.51 -7.38 -8.66
CA TYR A 35 -2.32 -6.38 -7.98
C TYR A 35 -2.94 -5.37 -8.94
N PHE A 36 -2.17 -4.86 -9.91
CA PHE A 36 -2.68 -3.94 -10.94
C PHE A 36 -3.75 -4.58 -11.84
N ASN A 37 -3.70 -5.90 -12.03
CA ASN A 37 -4.71 -6.64 -12.78
C ASN A 37 -5.99 -6.93 -11.97
N ARG A 38 -6.04 -6.63 -10.67
CA ARG A 38 -7.24 -6.85 -9.83
C ARG A 38 -8.35 -5.89 -10.25
N LYS A 39 -9.56 -6.42 -10.43
CA LYS A 39 -10.76 -5.62 -10.66
C LYS A 39 -11.50 -5.40 -9.34
N THR A 40 -11.65 -4.15 -8.95
CA THR A 40 -12.46 -3.77 -7.80
C THR A 40 -13.93 -3.74 -8.19
N PHE A 41 -14.79 -4.27 -7.33
CA PHE A 41 -16.22 -4.07 -7.47
C PHE A 41 -16.56 -2.59 -7.26
N LYS A 42 -17.21 -1.96 -8.23
CA LYS A 42 -17.76 -0.62 -8.05
C LYS A 42 -19.13 -0.76 -7.39
N ILE A 43 -19.26 -0.28 -6.17
CA ILE A 43 -20.57 -0.15 -5.53
C ILE A 43 -21.21 1.07 -6.15
N ASP A 44 -22.36 0.89 -6.79
CA ASP A 44 -23.16 2.01 -7.28
C ASP A 44 -23.60 2.84 -6.08
N GLN A 45 -23.18 4.11 -6.02
CA GLN A 45 -23.56 5.00 -4.93
C GLN A 45 -24.99 5.46 -5.21
N LYS A 46 -25.92 4.91 -4.42
CA LYS A 46 -27.34 5.28 -4.48
C LYS A 46 -27.61 6.60 -3.76
#